data_AF-A0A382YSD1-F1
#
_entry.id   AF-A0A382YSD1-F1
#
_cell.length_a   1.000
_cell.length_b   1.000
_cell.length_c   1.000
_cell.angle_alpha   90.00
_cell.angle_beta   90.00
_cell.angle_gamma   90.00
#
_symmetry.space_group_name_H-M   'P 1'
#
loop_
_entity.id
_entity.type
_entity.pdbx_description
1 polymer ?
#
loop_
_entity_poly.entity_id
_entity_poly.type
_entity_poly.pdbx_seq_one_letter_code
_entity_poly.pdbx_strand_id
1 'polypeptide(L)'
;TRNYMGIKNPALDELIELIIKAKIRKELVINIQALDRILTHQFYMVSHWYIAYDRAVFWNKFSRPKINSSQSNPLNDILQWWWWDEEKAQKLKDARAQGKPLQ
;
A
#
# COMPACT_ATOMS: atom_id res chain seq x y z
N THR A 1 0.02 -1.02 -24.95
CA THR A 1 1.27 -1.62 -24.42
C THR A 1 1.70 -0.85 -23.17
N ARG A 2 2.47 -1.44 -22.23
CA ARG A 2 2.90 -0.77 -20.97
C ARG A 2 4.35 -0.26 -20.97
N ASN A 3 5.10 -0.50 -22.05
CA ASN A 3 6.46 0.02 -22.24
C ASN A 3 6.44 1.36 -22.99
N TYR A 4 6.09 2.44 -22.29
CA TYR A 4 6.02 3.78 -22.89
C TYR A 4 7.40 4.39 -23.18
N MET A 5 8.43 3.95 -22.45
CA MET A 5 9.81 4.44 -22.57
C MET A 5 10.61 3.74 -23.67
N GLY A 6 10.05 2.69 -24.29
CA GLY A 6 10.68 1.96 -25.39
C GLY A 6 11.92 1.16 -24.97
N ILE A 7 11.98 0.71 -23.71
CA ILE A 7 13.13 -0.02 -23.15
C ILE A 7 13.41 -1.28 -23.98
N LYS A 8 14.66 -1.46 -24.40
CA LYS A 8 15.17 -2.65 -25.09
C LYS A 8 16.52 -3.02 -24.48
N ASN A 9 16.52 -3.95 -23.52
CA ASN A 9 17.75 -4.40 -22.86
C ASN A 9 17.67 -5.90 -22.58
N PRO A 10 18.52 -6.74 -23.21
CA PRO A 10 18.47 -8.19 -23.06
C PRO A 10 18.72 -8.65 -21.62
N ALA A 11 19.49 -7.90 -20.83
CA ALA A 11 19.72 -8.22 -19.42
C ALA A 11 18.45 -8.02 -18.57
N LEU A 12 17.58 -7.06 -18.92
CA LEU A 12 16.28 -6.90 -18.26
C LEU A 12 15.35 -8.07 -18.60
N ASP A 13 15.35 -8.50 -19.86
CA ASP A 13 14.53 -9.63 -20.31
C ASP A 13 14.92 -10.92 -19.56
N GLU A 14 16.22 -11.20 -19.41
CA GLU A 14 16.72 -12.33 -18.63
C GLU A 14 16.36 -12.22 -17.13
N LEU A 15 16.51 -11.03 -16.53
CA LEU A 15 16.16 -10.83 -15.12
C LEU A 15 14.67 -11.03 -14.87
N ILE A 16 13.80 -10.60 -15.78
CA ILE A 16 12.35 -10.82 -15.68
C ILE A 16 12.04 -12.32 -15.64
N GLU A 17 12.68 -13.12 -16.49
CA GLU A 17 12.55 -14.58 -16.49
C GLU A 17 12.99 -15.20 -15.14
N LEU A 18 14.10 -14.72 -14.58
CA LEU A 18 14.58 -15.17 -13.26
C LEU A 18 13.62 -14.78 -12.13
N ILE A 19 13.02 -13.59 -12.19
CA ILE A 19 12.01 -13.13 -11.22
C ILE A 19 10.78 -14.04 -11.27
N ILE A 20 10.29 -14.37 -12.46
CA ILE A 20 9.11 -15.23 -12.65
C ILE A 20 9.38 -16.66 -12.13
N LYS A 21 10.61 -17.16 -12.31
CA LYS A 21 11.00 -18.53 -11.90
C LYS A 21 11.42 -18.66 -10.44
N ALA A 22 11.64 -17.55 -9.73
CA ALA A 22 12.13 -17.56 -8.35
C ALA A 22 11.17 -18.30 -7.42
N LYS A 23 11.69 -19.29 -6.68
CA LYS A 23 10.87 -20.14 -5.78
C LYS A 23 10.95 -19.71 -4.33
N ILE A 24 12.01 -19.01 -3.95
CA ILE A 24 12.23 -18.53 -2.57
C ILE A 24 12.32 -17.02 -2.51
N ARG A 25 11.90 -16.46 -1.37
CA ARG A 25 11.88 -15.02 -1.15
C ARG A 25 13.26 -14.37 -1.32
N LYS A 26 14.33 -15.05 -0.90
CA LYS A 26 15.70 -14.53 -1.00
C LYS A 26 16.13 -14.30 -2.45
N GLU A 27 15.89 -15.27 -3.32
CA GLU A 27 16.17 -15.16 -4.77
C GLU A 27 15.35 -14.03 -5.39
N LEU A 28 14.05 -13.99 -5.08
CA LEU A 28 13.17 -12.94 -5.58
C LEU A 28 13.67 -11.54 -5.18
N VAL A 29 14.08 -11.35 -3.93
CA VAL A 29 14.63 -10.06 -3.46
C VAL A 29 15.89 -9.68 -4.22
N ILE A 30 16.83 -10.61 -4.40
CA ILE A 30 18.08 -10.34 -5.12
C ILE A 30 17.79 -9.93 -6.57
N ASN A 31 16.92 -10.67 -7.27
CA ASN A 31 16.59 -10.40 -8.66
C ASN A 31 15.85 -9.06 -8.82
N ILE A 32 14.92 -8.72 -7.91
CA ILE A 32 14.24 -7.41 -7.91
C ILE A 32 15.22 -6.26 -7.65
N GLN A 33 16.17 -6.43 -6.73
CA GLN A 33 17.19 -5.41 -6.47
C GLN A 33 18.13 -5.21 -7.68
N ALA A 34 18.46 -6.28 -8.40
CA ALA A 34 19.23 -6.19 -9.64
C ALA A 34 18.43 -5.44 -10.72
N LEU A 35 17.14 -5.76 -10.88
CA LEU A 35 16.24 -5.06 -11.79
C LEU A 35 16.17 -3.55 -11.50
N ASP A 36 15.94 -3.18 -10.24
CA ASP A 36 15.85 -1.78 -9.81
C ASP A 36 17.14 -1.00 -10.07
N ARG A 37 18.31 -1.61 -9.84
CA ARG A 37 19.61 -1.00 -10.17
C ARG A 37 19.75 -0.71 -11.65
N ILE A 38 19.38 -1.65 -12.53
CA ILE A 38 19.47 -1.41 -13.98
C ILE A 38 18.51 -0.30 -14.40
N LEU A 39 17.26 -0.31 -13.91
CA LEU A 39 16.28 0.70 -14.28
C LEU A 39 16.70 2.12 -13.83
N THR A 40 17.25 2.25 -12.63
CA THR A 40 17.69 3.54 -12.08
C THR A 40 18.96 4.08 -12.75
N HIS A 41 19.92 3.22 -13.11
CA HIS A 41 21.18 3.63 -13.76
C HIS A 41 21.05 3.94 -15.25
N GLN A 42 19.90 3.64 -15.86
CA GLN A 42 19.63 3.96 -17.26
C GLN A 42 18.79 5.24 -17.44
N PHE A 43 18.45 5.92 -16.33
CA PHE A 43 17.80 7.23 -16.32
C PHE A 43 16.50 7.31 -17.15
N TYR A 44 15.72 6.22 -17.19
CA TYR A 44 14.48 6.17 -17.97
C TYR A 44 13.40 7.14 -17.47
N MET A 45 13.44 7.51 -16.19
CA MET A 45 12.46 8.38 -15.54
C MET A 45 13.15 9.25 -14.47
N VAL A 46 12.64 10.46 -14.28
CA VAL A 46 12.94 11.30 -13.11
C VAL A 46 11.93 10.99 -12.00
N SER A 47 12.40 10.36 -10.93
CA SER A 47 11.56 10.03 -9.78
C SER A 47 11.04 11.28 -9.09
N HIS A 48 9.74 11.28 -8.79
CA HIS A 48 9.08 12.31 -7.99
C HIS A 48 8.98 11.86 -6.52
N TRP A 49 8.16 12.56 -5.74
CA TRP A 49 7.88 12.24 -4.35
C TRP A 49 6.67 11.31 -4.22
N TYR A 50 6.56 10.63 -3.07
CA TYR A 50 5.39 9.85 -2.68
C TYR A 50 4.96 10.21 -1.25
N ILE A 51 3.69 9.95 -0.92
CA ILE A 51 3.17 10.12 0.45
C ILE A 51 3.32 8.77 1.16
N ALA A 52 4.03 8.75 2.29
CA ALA A 52 4.32 7.53 3.05
C ALA A 52 3.20 7.11 4.03
N TYR A 53 2.01 7.70 3.93
CA TYR A 53 0.89 7.43 4.82
C TYR A 53 -0.44 7.59 4.10
N ASP A 54 -1.41 6.82 4.55
CA ASP A 54 -2.77 6.87 4.03
C ASP A 54 -3.65 7.79 4.87
N ARG A 55 -4.59 8.47 4.20
CA ARG A 55 -5.54 9.39 4.84
C ARG A 55 -6.93 8.78 4.77
N ALA A 56 -7.58 8.67 5.93
CA ALA A 56 -8.96 8.19 6.03
C ALA A 56 -9.75 9.09 6.97
N VAL A 57 -10.98 9.42 6.59
CA VAL A 57 -11.94 10.13 7.43
C VAL A 57 -13.13 9.22 7.64
N PHE A 58 -13.49 8.99 8.90
CA PHE A 58 -14.56 8.09 9.27
C PHE A 58 -15.21 8.58 10.56
N TRP A 59 -16.47 8.20 10.75
CA TRP A 59 -17.18 8.44 12.00
C TRP A 59 -16.56 7.62 13.12
N ASN A 60 -16.41 8.20 14.32
CA ASN A 60 -15.92 7.51 15.52
C ASN A 60 -16.99 6.53 16.06
N LYS A 61 -17.24 5.48 15.30
CA LYS A 61 -18.18 4.37 15.57
C LYS A 61 -17.57 3.00 15.22
N PHE A 62 -16.37 3.01 14.65
CA PHE A 62 -15.65 1.82 14.26
C PHE A 62 -14.42 1.64 15.15
N SER A 63 -14.08 0.39 15.41
CA SER A 63 -12.83 0.00 16.05
C SER A 63 -11.96 -0.79 15.08
N ARG A 64 -10.65 -0.74 15.30
CA ARG A 64 -9.64 -1.28 14.40
C ARG A 64 -8.45 -1.85 15.18
N PRO A 65 -7.66 -2.76 14.59
CA PRO A 65 -6.43 -3.24 15.19
C PRO A 65 -5.45 -2.09 15.49
N LYS A 66 -4.60 -2.25 16.51
CA LYS A 66 -3.53 -1.28 16.81
C LYS A 66 -2.44 -1.27 15.73
N ILE A 67 -2.24 -2.41 15.07
CA ILE A 67 -1.25 -2.63 14.02
C ILE A 67 -2.00 -3.07 12.77
N ASN A 68 -1.90 -2.29 11.70
CA ASN A 68 -2.47 -2.64 10.40
C ASN A 68 -1.59 -3.68 9.69
N SER A 69 -2.15 -4.33 8.67
CA SER A 69 -1.40 -5.27 7.85
C SER A 69 -0.33 -4.54 7.02
N SER A 70 0.91 -5.04 7.05
CA SER A 70 2.06 -4.39 6.38
C SER A 70 1.96 -4.33 4.85
N GLN A 71 1.06 -5.08 4.22
CA GLN A 71 0.97 -5.19 2.75
C GLN A 71 -0.46 -5.09 2.22
N SER A 72 -1.37 -4.50 2.99
CA SER A 72 -2.77 -4.37 2.59
C SER A 72 -3.05 -2.98 2.06
N ASN A 73 -3.94 -2.92 1.07
CA ASN A 73 -4.49 -1.64 0.63
C ASN A 73 -5.35 -1.05 1.76
N PRO A 74 -5.29 0.27 2.03
CA PRO A 74 -6.09 0.93 3.06
C PRO A 74 -7.58 0.60 3.00
N LEU A 75 -8.16 0.45 1.80
CA LEU A 75 -9.56 0.08 1.64
C LEU A 75 -9.84 -1.34 2.13
N ASN A 76 -8.94 -2.28 1.88
CA ASN A 76 -9.08 -3.65 2.37
C ASN A 76 -8.92 -3.69 3.90
N ASP A 77 -8.01 -2.89 4.45
CA ASP A 77 -7.84 -2.75 5.90
C ASP A 77 -9.13 -2.26 6.57
N ILE A 78 -9.75 -1.24 6.02
CA ILE A 78 -11.01 -0.70 6.56
C ILE A 78 -12.15 -1.71 6.42
N LEU A 79 -12.31 -2.34 5.26
CA LEU A 79 -13.47 -3.20 5.00
C LEU A 79 -13.40 -4.55 5.68
N GLN A 80 -12.20 -5.12 5.83
CA GLN A 80 -12.02 -6.49 6.34
C GLN A 80 -11.66 -6.52 7.82
N TRP A 81 -10.94 -5.52 8.32
CA TRP A 81 -10.35 -5.58 9.66
C TRP A 81 -11.01 -4.62 10.65
N TRP A 82 -11.85 -3.69 10.21
CA TRP A 82 -12.58 -2.82 11.13
C TRP A 82 -13.93 -3.42 11.46
N TRP A 83 -14.36 -3.21 12.68
CA TRP A 83 -15.66 -3.67 13.16
C TRP A 83 -16.47 -2.52 13.73
N TRP A 84 -17.78 -2.73 13.74
CA TRP A 84 -18.71 -1.84 14.43
C TRP A 84 -18.49 -1.92 15.93
N ASP A 85 -18.33 -0.77 16.57
CA ASP A 85 -18.17 -0.65 18.01
C ASP A 85 -19.41 0.04 18.60
N GLU A 86 -20.21 -0.73 19.33
CA GLU A 86 -21.50 -0.29 19.85
C GLU A 86 -21.36 0.88 20.84
N GLU A 87 -20.34 0.85 21.70
CA GLU A 87 -20.11 1.91 22.68
C GLU A 87 -19.73 3.23 21.99
N LYS A 88 -18.82 3.18 21.01
CA LYS A 88 -18.44 4.36 20.23
C LYS A 88 -19.61 4.88 19.42
N ALA A 89 -20.39 3.98 18.83
CA ALA A 89 -21.58 4.36 18.06
C ALA A 89 -22.62 5.06 18.93
N GLN A 90 -22.84 4.60 20.17
CA GLN A 90 -23.78 5.24 21.09
C GLN A 90 -23.29 6.63 21.51
N LYS A 91 -22.01 6.75 21.90
CA LYS A 91 -21.39 8.07 22.18
C LYS A 91 -21.56 9.04 21.01
N LEU A 92 -21.38 8.55 19.78
CA LEU A 92 -21.59 9.35 18.57
C LEU A 92 -23.03 9.84 18.43
N LYS A 93 -24.03 9.00 18.74
CA LYS A 93 -25.44 9.39 18.72
C LYS A 93 -25.75 10.44 19.77
N ASP A 94 -25.26 10.25 21.00
CA ASP A 94 -25.54 11.15 22.12
C ASP A 94 -24.93 12.54 21.89
N ALA A 95 -23.69 12.60 21.39
CA ALA A 95 -23.03 13.87 21.06
C ALA A 95 -23.74 14.62 19.93
N ARG A 96 -24.22 13.90 18.91
CA ARG A 96 -25.04 14.48 17.84
C ARG A 96 -26.35 15.04 18.35
N ALA A 97 -27.03 14.33 19.26
CA ALA A 97 -28.28 14.81 19.86
C ALA A 97 -28.07 16.08 20.71
N GLN A 98 -26.92 16.19 21.38
CA GLN A 98 -26.55 17.34 22.20
C GLN A 98 -25.94 18.51 21.41
N GLY A 99 -25.69 18.34 20.10
CA GLY A 99 -25.01 19.35 19.27
C GLY A 99 -23.56 19.64 19.67
N LYS A 100 -22.90 18.71 20.39
CA LYS A 100 -21.53 18.88 20.90
C LYS A 100 -20.53 18.05 20.07
N PRO A 101 -19.30 18.52 19.87
CA PRO A 101 -18.26 17.73 19.21
C PRO A 101 -17.86 16.54 20.08
N LEU A 102 -17.63 15.40 19.43
CA LEU A 102 -17.09 14.20 20.07
C LEU A 102 -15.56 14.30 20.07
N GLN A 103 -14.96 14.58 21.22
CA GLN A 103 -13.49 14.59 21.39
C GLN A 103 -12.95 13.17 21.52
#